data_AF-A0ABD1GGV7-F1
#
_entry.id   AF-A0ABD1GGV7-F1
#
_cell.length_a   1.000
_cell.length_b   1.000
_cell.length_c   1.000
_cell.angle_alpha   90.00
_cell.angle_beta   90.00
_cell.angle_gamma   90.00
#
_symmetry.space_group_name_H-M   'P 1'
#
loop_
_entity.id
_entity.type
_entity.pdbx_description
1 polymer ?
#
loop_
_entity_poly.entity_id
_entity_poly.type
_entity_poly.pdbx_seq_one_letter_code
_entity_poly.pdbx_strand_id
1 'polypeptide(L)'
;MYLGVTAASSTTATSLSTSSAAQTSSVLVAAASSGVAPATSTAPASTPKLPSEITGKTVEEIIKEWNGELQERTGKFRKQANAIAEWDRRILQNRDILLGLESEVAKVVETQGSLERQLELIETHQDEVDKALQSMEEEAERLYKEERGMLLDDDAASTRDAMYEQAELIERGLEQMTEQIKTVINSLNASQGGELEATDGMNPLDVVVRILNNQLSSLMWIDEKAEEFSSRIQKLASHGSTAERELTGPKLWLN
;
A
#
# COMPACT_ATOMS: atom_id res chain seq x y z
N MET A 1 27.60 33.49 14.96
CA MET A 1 27.25 32.30 15.74
C MET A 1 26.35 31.45 14.86
N TYR A 2 26.90 30.40 14.28
CA TYR A 2 26.18 29.48 13.40
C TYR A 2 25.54 28.38 14.25
N LEU A 3 24.22 28.22 14.15
CA LEU A 3 23.48 27.09 14.71
C LEU A 3 23.00 26.24 13.53
N GLY A 4 23.79 25.22 13.18
CA GLY A 4 23.36 24.16 12.28
C GLY A 4 22.58 23.11 13.08
N VAL A 5 21.31 22.93 12.75
CA VAL A 5 20.49 21.83 13.26
C VAL A 5 20.62 20.66 12.30
N THR A 6 21.34 19.62 12.70
CA THR A 6 21.36 18.33 11.98
C THR A 6 20.15 17.51 12.43
N ALA A 7 19.17 17.37 11.56
CA ALA A 7 18.05 16.44 11.74
C ALA A 7 18.57 15.00 11.57
N ALA A 8 18.47 14.19 12.62
CA ALA A 8 18.76 12.77 12.59
C ALA A 8 17.49 12.01 12.16
N SER A 9 17.50 11.42 10.96
CA SER A 9 16.45 10.49 10.54
C SER A 9 16.66 9.14 11.22
N SER A 10 15.86 8.87 12.25
CA SER A 10 15.78 7.57 12.91
C SER A 10 14.98 6.59 12.05
N THR A 11 15.66 5.63 11.43
CA THR A 11 15.02 4.49 10.77
C THR A 11 14.52 3.50 11.82
N THR A 12 13.21 3.42 12.01
CA THR A 12 12.57 2.37 12.81
C THR A 12 12.55 1.07 12.01
N ALA A 13 13.43 0.15 12.37
CA ALA A 13 13.37 -1.23 11.86
C ALA A 13 12.19 -1.95 12.52
N THR A 14 11.14 -2.23 11.74
CA THR A 14 10.03 -3.10 12.16
C THR A 14 10.49 -4.55 12.14
N SER A 15 10.82 -5.10 13.31
CA SER A 15 11.07 -6.53 13.49
C SER A 15 9.74 -7.28 13.55
N LEU A 16 9.39 -7.99 12.47
CA LEU A 16 8.28 -8.94 12.50
C LEU A 16 8.67 -10.15 13.35
N SER A 17 8.03 -10.24 14.51
CA SER A 17 8.12 -11.39 15.41
C SER A 17 7.24 -12.51 14.86
N THR A 18 7.85 -13.56 14.33
CA THR A 18 7.17 -14.80 13.94
C THR A 18 6.90 -15.63 15.20
N SER A 19 5.66 -15.58 15.68
CA SER A 19 5.17 -16.48 16.72
C SER A 19 4.96 -17.88 16.15
N SER A 20 6.00 -18.71 16.22
CA SER A 20 5.89 -20.14 15.98
C SER A 20 5.06 -20.79 17.08
N ALA A 21 3.86 -21.27 16.74
CA ALA A 21 3.02 -22.08 17.61
C ALA A 21 3.76 -23.37 18.00
N ALA A 22 4.00 -23.53 19.30
CA ALA A 22 4.58 -24.74 19.88
C ALA A 22 3.59 -25.91 19.74
N GLN A 23 3.93 -26.90 18.91
CA GLN A 23 3.29 -28.20 18.93
C GLN A 23 3.92 -29.04 20.05
N THR A 24 3.10 -29.40 21.02
CA THR A 24 3.38 -30.44 22.01
C THR A 24 3.46 -31.79 21.33
N SER A 25 4.65 -32.37 21.25
CA SER A 25 4.85 -33.79 20.94
C SER A 25 5.74 -34.39 22.02
N SER A 26 5.10 -35.01 23.02
CA SER A 26 5.76 -35.84 24.02
C SER A 26 6.17 -37.17 23.39
N VAL A 27 7.46 -37.35 23.14
CA VAL A 27 8.05 -38.66 22.82
C VAL A 27 8.71 -39.17 24.09
N LEU A 28 8.14 -40.24 24.65
CA LEU A 28 8.71 -40.99 25.77
C LEU A 28 9.90 -41.81 25.25
N VAL A 29 11.12 -41.44 25.66
CA VAL A 29 12.32 -42.25 25.46
C VAL A 29 12.54 -43.07 26.74
N ALA A 30 12.27 -44.37 26.67
CA ALA A 30 12.63 -45.32 27.71
C ALA A 30 14.08 -45.76 27.51
N ALA A 31 14.95 -45.43 28.45
CA ALA A 31 16.32 -45.90 28.52
C ALA A 31 16.35 -47.38 28.94
N ALA A 32 16.99 -48.23 28.12
CA ALA A 32 17.36 -49.58 28.49
C ALA A 32 18.84 -49.59 28.88
N SER A 33 19.13 -49.87 30.15
CA SER A 33 20.48 -50.18 30.64
C SER A 33 20.46 -51.52 31.35
N SER A 34 21.17 -52.48 30.78
CA SER A 34 21.40 -53.84 31.28
C SER A 34 22.21 -53.84 32.57
N GLY A 35 21.80 -54.64 33.55
CA GLY A 35 22.54 -54.96 34.76
C GLY A 35 22.02 -56.27 35.36
N VAL A 36 22.94 -57.20 35.64
CA VAL A 36 22.68 -58.64 35.88
C VAL A 36 22.76 -58.99 37.37
N ALA A 37 21.74 -59.72 37.85
CA ALA A 37 21.69 -60.72 38.95
C ALA A 37 21.80 -60.27 40.44
N PRO A 38 21.53 -61.16 41.42
CA PRO A 38 20.19 -61.66 41.78
C PRO A 38 19.91 -61.52 43.30
N ALA A 39 18.64 -61.44 43.72
CA ALA A 39 18.27 -61.70 45.12
C ALA A 39 16.83 -62.21 45.25
N THR A 40 16.73 -63.34 45.93
CA THR A 40 15.53 -64.09 46.33
C THR A 40 14.62 -63.29 47.27
N SER A 41 13.32 -63.23 46.97
CA SER A 41 12.28 -63.35 48.00
C SER A 41 10.92 -63.61 47.35
N THR A 42 10.31 -64.72 47.76
CA THR A 42 8.95 -65.14 47.44
C THR A 42 7.92 -64.19 48.04
N ALA A 43 7.20 -63.47 47.19
CA ALA A 43 5.91 -62.86 47.51
C ALA A 43 4.94 -63.19 46.36
N PRO A 44 3.67 -63.51 46.62
CA PRO A 44 2.74 -63.89 45.57
C PRO A 44 2.61 -62.74 44.58
N ALA A 45 2.87 -63.04 43.31
CA ALA A 45 2.68 -62.11 42.21
C ALA A 45 1.22 -61.63 42.22
N SER A 46 1.00 -60.42 42.73
CA SER A 46 -0.17 -59.64 42.33
C SER A 46 0.10 -59.18 40.91
N THR A 47 -0.32 -60.02 39.96
CA THR A 47 -0.49 -59.61 38.58
C THR A 47 -1.32 -58.31 38.58
N PRO A 48 -0.87 -57.24 37.90
CA PRO A 48 -1.73 -56.10 37.67
C PRO A 48 -2.96 -56.62 36.93
N LYS A 49 -4.09 -56.67 37.62
CA LYS A 49 -5.36 -57.09 37.03
C LYS A 49 -5.76 -55.97 36.08
N LEU A 50 -5.31 -56.09 34.84
CA LEU A 50 -5.90 -55.38 33.70
C LEU A 50 -7.42 -55.50 33.87
N PRO A 51 -8.22 -54.41 33.77
CA PRO A 51 -9.67 -54.51 33.87
C PRO A 51 -10.13 -55.50 32.80
N SER A 52 -10.39 -56.73 33.24
CA SER A 52 -10.63 -57.86 32.36
C SER A 52 -12.10 -57.83 32.02
N GLU A 53 -12.45 -56.99 31.06
CA GLU A 53 -13.76 -56.96 30.39
C GLU A 53 -14.04 -58.29 29.64
N ILE A 54 -13.05 -59.18 29.61
CA ILE A 54 -13.00 -60.51 28.99
C ILE A 54 -13.44 -61.65 29.92
N THR A 55 -13.34 -61.51 31.25
CA THR A 55 -13.67 -62.62 32.17
C THR A 55 -15.18 -62.74 32.37
N GLY A 56 -15.80 -63.64 31.60
CA GLY A 56 -17.24 -63.96 31.68
C GLY A 56 -17.98 -63.88 30.34
N LYS A 57 -17.35 -63.33 29.30
CA LYS A 57 -17.91 -63.27 27.93
C LYS A 57 -17.45 -64.47 27.11
N THR A 58 -18.31 -64.96 26.22
CA THR A 58 -17.90 -65.99 25.25
C THR A 58 -16.92 -65.39 24.23
N VAL A 59 -16.03 -66.20 23.64
CA VAL A 59 -15.09 -65.73 22.59
C VAL A 59 -15.82 -65.00 21.45
N GLU A 60 -17.05 -65.44 21.15
CA GLU A 60 -17.91 -64.85 20.15
C GLU A 60 -18.40 -63.44 20.51
N GLU A 61 -18.71 -63.18 21.79
CA GLU A 61 -19.03 -61.82 22.28
C GLU A 61 -17.84 -60.87 22.15
N ILE A 62 -16.62 -61.34 22.48
CA ILE A 62 -15.40 -60.54 22.37
C ILE A 62 -15.12 -60.17 20.91
N ILE A 63 -15.28 -61.12 19.98
CA ILE A 63 -15.13 -60.86 18.54
C ILE A 63 -16.17 -59.85 18.06
N LYS A 64 -17.42 -59.95 18.53
CA LYS A 64 -18.49 -59.02 18.17
C LYS A 64 -18.22 -57.61 18.69
N GLU A 65 -17.73 -57.48 19.92
CA GLU A 65 -17.35 -56.21 20.55
C GLU A 65 -16.17 -55.56 19.82
N TRP A 66 -15.10 -56.31 19.54
CA TRP A 66 -13.96 -55.82 18.75
C TRP A 66 -14.35 -55.41 17.33
N ASN A 67 -15.24 -56.15 16.67
CA ASN A 67 -15.73 -55.77 15.36
C ASN A 67 -16.58 -54.48 15.41
N GLY A 68 -17.40 -54.32 16.45
CA GLY A 68 -18.14 -53.08 16.71
C GLY A 68 -17.22 -51.90 16.94
N GLU A 69 -16.23 -52.04 17.83
CA GLU A 69 -15.22 -51.01 18.09
C GLU A 69 -14.39 -50.66 16.84
N LEU A 70 -14.01 -51.68 16.06
CA LEU A 70 -13.28 -51.49 14.82
C LEU A 70 -14.11 -50.67 13.83
N GLN A 71 -15.38 -51.03 13.64
CA GLN A 71 -16.28 -50.31 12.75
C GLN A 71 -16.52 -48.86 13.23
N GLU A 72 -16.65 -48.64 14.53
CA GLU A 72 -16.77 -47.30 15.11
C GLU A 72 -15.51 -46.46 14.89
N ARG A 73 -14.33 -47.03 15.18
CA ARG A 73 -13.03 -46.36 14.98
C ARG A 73 -12.77 -46.08 13.51
N THR A 74 -13.08 -47.02 12.60
CA THR A 74 -13.00 -46.79 11.15
C THR A 74 -13.92 -45.66 10.72
N GLY A 75 -15.14 -45.59 11.27
CA GLY A 75 -16.06 -44.48 11.02
C GLY A 75 -15.51 -43.12 11.48
N LYS A 76 -14.95 -43.06 12.68
CA LYS A 76 -14.30 -41.85 13.22
C LYS A 76 -13.07 -41.45 12.41
N PHE A 77 -12.21 -42.41 12.06
CA PHE A 77 -11.03 -42.18 11.22
C PHE A 77 -11.42 -41.62 9.85
N ARG A 78 -12.46 -42.16 9.20
CA ARG A 78 -12.93 -41.64 7.91
C ARG A 78 -13.41 -40.19 8.02
N LYS A 79 -14.12 -39.84 9.10
CA LYS A 79 -14.56 -38.45 9.35
C LYS A 79 -13.36 -37.52 9.55
N GLN A 80 -12.36 -37.95 10.32
CA GLN A 80 -11.14 -37.19 10.53
C GLN A 80 -10.34 -37.02 9.24
N ALA A 81 -10.17 -38.08 8.45
CA ALA A 81 -9.49 -38.03 7.16
C ALA A 81 -10.17 -37.04 6.19
N ASN A 82 -11.50 -37.02 6.16
CA ASN A 82 -12.24 -36.03 5.36
C ASN A 82 -12.06 -34.60 5.87
N ALA A 83 -12.10 -34.38 7.19
CA ALA A 83 -11.87 -33.06 7.78
C ALA A 83 -10.44 -32.55 7.49
N ILE A 84 -9.44 -33.43 7.58
CA ILE A 84 -8.05 -33.12 7.23
C ILE A 84 -7.95 -32.76 5.75
N ALA A 85 -8.59 -33.52 4.86
CA ALA A 85 -8.60 -33.20 3.42
C ALA A 85 -9.24 -31.83 3.12
N GLU A 86 -10.32 -31.47 3.83
CA GLU A 86 -10.92 -30.13 3.70
C GLU A 86 -10.01 -29.02 4.25
N TRP A 87 -9.28 -29.27 5.33
CA TRP A 87 -8.31 -28.31 5.87
C TRP A 87 -7.12 -28.14 4.93
N ASP A 88 -6.60 -29.23 4.37
CA ASP A 88 -5.52 -29.18 3.37
C ASP A 88 -5.93 -28.36 2.14
N ARG A 89 -7.15 -28.56 1.65
CA ARG A 89 -7.71 -27.73 0.56
C ARG A 89 -7.73 -26.25 0.91
N ARG A 90 -8.12 -25.88 2.14
CA ARG A 90 -8.11 -24.47 2.59
C ARG A 90 -6.70 -23.92 2.73
N ILE A 91 -5.75 -24.72 3.20
CA ILE A 91 -4.34 -24.31 3.31
C ILE A 91 -3.77 -24.01 1.93
N LEU A 92 -4.04 -24.86 0.93
CA LEU A 92 -3.60 -24.61 -0.44
C LEU A 92 -4.23 -23.34 -1.04
N GLN A 93 -5.52 -23.10 -0.80
CA GLN A 93 -6.17 -21.86 -1.24
C GLN A 93 -5.55 -20.62 -0.58
N ASN A 94 -5.31 -20.66 0.73
CA ASN A 94 -4.67 -19.56 1.44
C ASN A 94 -3.24 -19.33 0.95
N ARG A 95 -2.49 -20.40 0.66
CA ARG A 95 -1.15 -20.30 0.05
C ARG A 95 -1.21 -19.58 -1.29
N ASP A 96 -2.16 -19.93 -2.16
CA ASP A 96 -2.27 -19.29 -3.48
C ASP A 96 -2.63 -17.79 -3.35
N ILE A 97 -3.48 -17.43 -2.38
CA ILE A 97 -3.76 -16.02 -2.05
C ILE A 97 -2.50 -15.31 -1.54
N LEU A 98 -1.74 -15.95 -0.65
CA LEU A 98 -0.50 -15.39 -0.11
C LEU A 98 0.56 -15.17 -1.19
N LEU A 99 0.70 -16.09 -2.14
CA LEU A 99 1.59 -15.91 -3.29
C LEU A 99 1.14 -14.75 -4.19
N GLY A 100 -0.17 -14.57 -4.37
CA GLY A 100 -0.74 -13.41 -5.06
C GLY A 100 -0.38 -12.09 -4.35
N LEU A 101 -0.60 -12.05 -3.04
CA LEU A 101 -0.27 -10.88 -2.22
C LEU A 101 1.24 -10.59 -2.24
N GLU A 102 2.10 -11.61 -2.18
CA GLU A 102 3.55 -11.45 -2.30
C GLU A 102 3.92 -10.79 -3.63
N SER A 103 3.32 -11.23 -4.74
CA SER A 103 3.53 -10.61 -6.06
C SER A 103 3.08 -9.15 -6.09
N GLU A 104 1.94 -8.82 -5.48
CA GLU A 104 1.43 -7.45 -5.42
C GLU A 104 2.34 -6.56 -4.56
N VAL A 105 2.78 -7.05 -3.40
CA VAL A 105 3.73 -6.33 -2.53
C VAL A 105 5.05 -6.08 -3.24
N ALA A 106 5.57 -7.06 -3.99
CA ALA A 106 6.79 -6.87 -4.77
C ALA A 106 6.64 -5.74 -5.81
N LYS A 107 5.49 -5.67 -6.50
CA LYS A 107 5.20 -4.58 -7.43
C LYS A 107 5.11 -3.24 -6.71
N VAL A 108 4.45 -3.19 -5.55
CA VAL A 108 4.33 -1.95 -4.76
C VAL A 108 5.72 -1.46 -4.34
N VAL A 109 6.59 -2.35 -3.85
CA VAL A 109 7.98 -2.01 -3.48
C VAL A 109 8.78 -1.49 -4.68
N GLU A 110 8.63 -2.11 -5.85
CA GLU A 110 9.25 -1.62 -7.09
C GLU A 110 8.76 -0.21 -7.45
N THR A 111 7.45 0.03 -7.40
CA THR A 111 6.87 1.35 -7.68
C THR A 111 7.30 2.40 -6.66
N GLN A 112 7.39 2.04 -5.38
CA GLN A 112 7.89 2.93 -4.32
C GLN A 112 9.35 3.30 -4.59
N GLY A 113 10.21 2.33 -4.88
CA GLY A 113 11.61 2.61 -5.21
C GLY A 113 11.75 3.44 -6.49
N SER A 114 10.85 3.29 -7.47
CA SER A 114 10.80 4.18 -8.64
C SER A 114 10.43 5.62 -8.25
N LEU A 115 9.44 5.78 -7.37
CA LEU A 115 8.98 7.08 -6.91
C LEU A 115 10.04 7.79 -6.06
N GLU A 116 10.74 7.07 -5.18
CA GLU A 116 11.87 7.60 -4.40
C GLU A 116 12.98 8.15 -5.32
N ARG A 117 13.36 7.41 -6.37
CA ARG A 117 14.34 7.92 -7.36
C ARG A 117 13.85 9.14 -8.12
N GLN A 118 12.56 9.21 -8.45
CA GLN A 118 11.99 10.40 -9.09
C GLN A 118 11.99 11.61 -8.16
N LEU A 119 11.71 11.41 -6.88
CA LEU A 119 11.78 12.47 -5.88
C LEU A 119 13.23 12.96 -5.67
N GLU A 120 14.21 12.06 -5.60
CA GLU A 120 15.63 12.41 -5.52
C GLU A 120 16.10 13.21 -6.75
N LEU A 121 15.64 12.82 -7.95
CA LEU A 121 15.90 13.58 -9.18
C LEU A 121 15.30 14.99 -9.12
N ILE A 122 14.05 15.09 -8.66
CA ILE A 122 13.35 16.37 -8.51
C ILE A 122 14.07 17.25 -7.47
N GLU A 123 14.50 16.69 -6.35
CA GLU A 123 15.27 17.40 -5.31
C GLU A 123 16.60 17.93 -5.88
N THR A 124 17.31 17.10 -6.65
CA THR A 124 18.55 17.51 -7.32
C THR A 124 18.31 18.64 -8.31
N HIS A 125 17.26 18.54 -9.13
CA HIS A 125 16.90 19.62 -10.06
C HIS A 125 16.51 20.92 -9.33
N GLN A 126 15.82 20.84 -8.19
CA GLN A 126 15.49 22.02 -7.38
C GLN A 126 16.76 22.68 -6.85
N ASP A 127 17.69 21.92 -6.28
CA ASP A 127 18.97 22.45 -5.78
C ASP A 127 19.85 23.05 -6.90
N GLU A 128 19.85 22.46 -8.09
CA GLU A 128 20.54 23.03 -9.26
C GLU A 128 19.91 24.35 -9.73
N VAL A 129 18.58 24.44 -9.76
CA VAL A 129 17.87 25.68 -10.11
C VAL A 129 18.12 26.77 -9.07
N ASP A 130 18.06 26.44 -7.77
CA ASP A 130 18.33 27.38 -6.69
C ASP A 130 19.76 27.95 -6.78
N LYS A 131 20.75 27.09 -7.05
CA LYS A 131 22.14 27.53 -7.27
C LYS A 131 22.30 28.41 -8.50
N ALA A 132 21.62 28.07 -9.59
CA ALA A 132 21.64 28.88 -10.82
C ALA A 132 21.02 30.26 -10.59
N LEU A 133 19.89 30.31 -9.87
CA LEU A 133 19.23 31.55 -9.48
C LEU A 133 20.12 32.41 -8.57
N GLN A 134 20.72 31.83 -7.53
CA GLN A 134 21.66 32.55 -6.66
C GLN A 134 22.84 33.14 -7.45
N SER A 135 23.41 32.38 -8.39
CA SER A 135 24.49 32.89 -9.25
C SER A 135 24.02 34.04 -10.14
N MET A 136 22.81 33.98 -10.69
CA MET A 136 22.24 35.06 -11.49
C MET A 136 21.93 36.30 -10.64
N GLU A 137 21.40 36.12 -9.43
CA GLU A 137 21.14 37.20 -8.48
C GLU A 137 22.43 37.91 -8.08
N GLU A 138 23.50 37.16 -7.77
CA GLU A 138 24.81 37.74 -7.47
C GLU A 138 25.38 38.52 -8.66
N GLU A 139 25.25 38.01 -9.88
CA GLU A 139 25.71 38.71 -11.08
C GLU A 139 24.87 39.97 -11.36
N ALA A 140 23.56 39.89 -11.20
CA ALA A 140 22.65 41.04 -11.32
C ALA A 140 22.94 42.10 -10.26
N GLU A 141 23.16 41.73 -9.00
CA GLU A 141 23.51 42.66 -7.93
C GLU A 141 24.87 43.32 -8.19
N ARG A 142 25.84 42.57 -8.73
CA ARG A 142 27.14 43.12 -9.14
C ARG A 142 27.00 44.15 -10.25
N LEU A 143 26.25 43.83 -11.31
CA LEU A 143 25.99 44.76 -12.42
C LEU A 143 25.24 46.00 -11.94
N TYR A 144 24.23 45.83 -11.08
CA TYR A 144 23.49 46.95 -10.49
C TYR A 144 24.42 47.85 -9.66
N LYS A 145 25.32 47.30 -8.85
CA LYS A 145 26.31 48.09 -8.08
C LYS A 145 27.27 48.85 -9.00
N GLU A 146 27.70 48.24 -10.12
CA GLU A 146 28.56 48.87 -11.12
C GLU A 146 27.85 50.01 -11.86
N GLU A 147 26.63 49.78 -12.33
CA GLU A 147 25.82 50.75 -13.08
C GLU A 147 25.30 51.89 -12.19
N ARG A 148 24.96 51.60 -10.93
CA ARG A 148 24.54 52.62 -9.93
C ARG A 148 25.63 53.65 -9.65
N GLY A 149 26.90 53.29 -9.80
CA GLY A 149 28.02 54.25 -9.74
C GLY A 149 28.04 55.23 -10.92
N MET A 150 27.34 54.92 -12.02
CA MET A 150 27.32 55.65 -13.29
C MET A 150 25.99 56.41 -13.55
N LEU A 151 24.86 55.93 -13.02
CA LEU A 151 23.49 56.41 -13.32
C LEU A 151 22.84 57.32 -12.26
N LEU A 152 23.59 57.79 -11.26
CA LEU A 152 23.07 58.41 -10.02
C LEU A 152 22.24 59.71 -10.17
N ASP A 153 21.86 60.14 -11.38
CA ASP A 153 21.14 61.40 -11.62
C ASP A 153 19.96 61.32 -12.63
N ASP A 154 19.49 60.11 -13.03
CA ASP A 154 18.34 59.99 -13.96
C ASP A 154 17.00 59.66 -13.26
N ASP A 155 16.10 60.64 -13.22
CA ASP A 155 14.74 60.54 -12.65
C ASP A 155 13.86 59.48 -13.34
N ALA A 156 14.15 59.18 -14.61
CA ALA A 156 13.48 58.11 -15.36
C ALA A 156 13.86 56.69 -14.85
N ALA A 157 15.08 56.50 -14.36
CA ALA A 157 15.50 55.23 -13.76
C ALA A 157 14.81 55.01 -12.39
N SER A 158 14.70 56.07 -11.58
CA SER A 158 14.00 56.04 -10.28
C SER A 158 12.52 55.66 -10.42
N THR A 159 11.81 56.25 -11.39
CA THR A 159 10.40 55.92 -11.63
C THR A 159 10.20 54.50 -12.17
N ARG A 160 11.13 53.99 -12.98
CA ARG A 160 11.11 52.61 -13.46
C ARG A 160 11.32 51.61 -12.31
N ASP A 161 12.27 51.88 -11.41
CA ASP A 161 12.55 51.01 -10.26
C ASP A 161 11.33 50.92 -9.32
N ALA A 162 10.65 52.05 -9.07
CA ALA A 162 9.41 52.07 -8.28
C ALA A 162 8.27 51.24 -8.91
N MET A 163 8.20 51.18 -10.25
CA MET A 163 7.22 50.33 -10.94
C MET A 163 7.53 48.84 -10.81
N TYR A 164 8.81 48.45 -10.86
CA TYR A 164 9.21 47.04 -10.65
C TYR A 164 9.02 46.59 -9.20
N GLU A 165 9.29 47.45 -8.22
CA GLU A 165 8.98 47.17 -6.81
C GLU A 165 7.47 46.95 -6.61
N GLN A 166 6.64 47.75 -7.27
CA GLN A 166 5.20 47.54 -7.22
C GLN A 166 4.74 46.26 -7.95
N ALA A 167 5.43 45.84 -9.01
CA ALA A 167 5.15 44.57 -9.67
C ALA A 167 5.51 43.37 -8.76
N GLU A 168 6.64 43.43 -8.05
CA GLU A 168 7.05 42.42 -7.08
C GLU A 168 6.03 42.29 -5.93
N LEU A 169 5.49 43.42 -5.45
CA LEU A 169 4.41 43.40 -4.45
C LEU A 169 3.13 42.70 -4.96
N ILE A 170 2.77 42.91 -6.23
CA ILE A 170 1.61 42.25 -6.84
C ILE A 170 1.88 40.76 -7.00
N GLU A 171 3.05 40.37 -7.46
CA GLU A 171 3.47 38.97 -7.60
C GLU A 171 3.40 38.24 -6.26
N ARG A 172 3.99 38.81 -5.22
CA ARG A 172 3.95 38.24 -3.86
C ARG A 172 2.52 38.15 -3.32
N GLY A 173 1.64 39.09 -3.69
CA GLY A 173 0.22 39.03 -3.40
C GLY A 173 -0.51 37.90 -4.12
N LEU A 174 -0.15 37.62 -5.38
CA LEU A 174 -0.69 36.51 -6.17
C LEU A 174 -0.19 35.15 -5.66
N GLU A 175 1.07 35.03 -5.25
CA GLU A 175 1.58 33.83 -4.60
C GLU A 175 0.86 33.55 -3.28
N GLN A 176 0.69 34.58 -2.44
CA GLN A 176 -0.06 34.45 -1.20
C GLN A 176 -1.51 34.01 -1.48
N MET A 177 -2.16 34.58 -2.49
CA MET A 177 -3.50 34.16 -2.89
C MET A 177 -3.52 32.73 -3.41
N THR A 178 -2.49 32.31 -4.15
CA THR A 178 -2.35 30.93 -4.64
C THR A 178 -2.17 29.96 -3.47
N GLU A 179 -1.35 30.30 -2.48
CA GLU A 179 -1.15 29.50 -1.26
C GLU A 179 -2.44 29.44 -0.43
N GLN A 180 -3.19 30.55 -0.36
CA GLN A 180 -4.52 30.56 0.22
C GLN A 180 -5.50 29.68 -0.55
N ILE A 181 -5.49 29.70 -1.89
CA ILE A 181 -6.32 28.82 -2.71
C ILE A 181 -5.91 27.36 -2.51
N LYS A 182 -4.61 27.03 -2.45
CA LYS A 182 -4.14 25.68 -2.08
C LYS A 182 -4.65 25.28 -0.69
N THR A 183 -4.61 26.19 0.28
CA THR A 183 -5.10 25.95 1.64
C THR A 183 -6.61 25.73 1.65
N VAL A 184 -7.37 26.51 0.88
CA VAL A 184 -8.81 26.34 0.69
C VAL A 184 -9.10 25.05 -0.06
N ILE A 185 -8.31 24.66 -1.05
CA ILE A 185 -8.43 23.37 -1.74
C ILE A 185 -8.10 22.23 -0.78
N ASN A 186 -7.09 22.36 0.06
CA ASN A 186 -6.75 21.36 1.07
C ASN A 186 -7.82 21.28 2.17
N SER A 187 -8.41 22.41 2.57
CA SER A 187 -9.54 22.42 3.53
C SER A 187 -10.83 21.93 2.88
N LEU A 188 -11.05 22.21 1.59
CA LEU A 188 -12.12 21.65 0.79
C LEU A 188 -11.92 20.15 0.64
N ASN A 189 -10.72 19.69 0.31
CA ASN A 189 -10.39 18.27 0.22
C ASN A 189 -10.48 17.60 1.58
N ALA A 190 -10.15 18.29 2.68
CA ALA A 190 -10.33 17.78 4.04
C ALA A 190 -11.79 17.83 4.53
N SER A 191 -12.65 18.69 3.95
CA SER A 191 -14.08 18.77 4.29
C SER A 191 -14.97 17.96 3.35
N GLN A 192 -14.54 17.75 2.11
CA GLN A 192 -15.19 16.97 1.05
C GLN A 192 -14.68 15.52 1.06
N GLY A 193 -13.42 15.31 1.44
CA GLY A 193 -12.80 14.06 1.85
C GLY A 193 -12.36 14.19 3.31
N GLY A 194 -13.34 14.14 4.24
CA GLY A 194 -13.12 14.14 5.69
C GLY A 194 -11.80 13.47 6.05
N GLU A 195 -10.85 14.22 6.59
CA GLU A 195 -9.62 13.77 7.27
C GLU A 195 -9.07 12.38 6.87
N LEU A 196 -7.96 12.35 6.11
CA LEU A 196 -7.17 11.14 5.84
C LEU A 196 -6.47 10.59 7.10
N GLU A 197 -6.43 11.36 8.20
CA GLU A 197 -6.09 10.85 9.52
C GLU A 197 -7.32 10.13 10.08
N ALA A 198 -7.17 8.84 10.39
CA ALA A 198 -8.19 8.10 11.11
C ALA A 198 -8.32 8.70 12.53
N THR A 199 -9.15 9.73 12.71
CA THR A 199 -9.55 10.14 14.05
C THR A 199 -10.24 8.94 14.70
N ASP A 200 -9.79 8.58 15.90
CA ASP A 200 -10.16 7.42 16.72
C ASP A 200 -11.64 7.41 17.19
N GLY A 201 -12.56 7.96 16.41
CA GLY A 201 -13.97 8.12 16.79
C GLY A 201 -14.98 8.14 15.64
N MET A 202 -14.58 7.87 14.39
CA MET A 202 -15.52 7.95 13.27
C MET A 202 -16.47 6.73 13.25
N ASN A 203 -17.78 6.99 13.17
CA ASN A 203 -18.77 5.94 13.02
C ASN A 203 -18.59 5.29 11.63
N PRO A 204 -18.64 3.95 11.46
CA PRO A 204 -18.53 3.29 10.16
C PRO A 204 -19.45 3.86 9.07
N LEU A 205 -20.59 4.44 9.45
CA LEU A 205 -21.52 5.08 8.53
C LEU A 205 -20.92 6.37 7.91
N ASP A 206 -20.16 7.14 8.68
CA ASP A 206 -19.49 8.35 8.18
C ASP A 206 -18.39 7.99 7.18
N VAL A 207 -17.70 6.87 7.41
CA VAL A 207 -16.71 6.33 6.45
C VAL A 207 -17.39 5.93 5.14
N VAL A 208 -18.57 5.29 5.20
CA VAL A 208 -19.33 4.91 4.01
C VAL A 208 -19.80 6.15 3.25
N VAL A 209 -20.35 7.15 3.93
CA VAL A 209 -20.79 8.41 3.30
C VAL A 209 -19.61 9.11 2.63
N ARG A 210 -18.44 9.11 3.27
CA ARG A 210 -17.20 9.66 2.69
C ARG A 210 -16.75 8.92 1.43
N ILE A 211 -16.73 7.58 1.47
CA ILE A 211 -16.39 6.77 0.29
C ILE A 211 -17.36 7.07 -0.84
N LEU A 212 -18.66 7.13 -0.54
CA LEU A 212 -19.69 7.33 -1.55
C LEU A 212 -19.61 8.74 -2.15
N ASN A 213 -19.30 9.76 -1.35
CA ASN A 213 -19.06 11.10 -1.86
C ASN A 213 -17.83 11.16 -2.79
N ASN A 214 -16.72 10.52 -2.41
CA ASN A 214 -15.53 10.45 -3.27
C ASN A 214 -15.80 9.67 -4.57
N GLN A 215 -16.56 8.58 -4.48
CA GLN A 215 -17.00 7.81 -5.64
C GLN A 215 -17.93 8.63 -6.56
N LEU A 216 -18.85 9.43 -6.00
CA LEU A 216 -19.72 10.31 -6.77
C LEU A 216 -18.91 11.36 -7.52
N SER A 217 -17.98 12.05 -6.84
CA SER A 217 -17.09 13.02 -7.48
C SER A 217 -16.23 12.37 -8.57
N SER A 218 -15.71 11.16 -8.32
CA SER A 218 -14.95 10.40 -9.32
C SER A 218 -15.80 10.04 -10.53
N LEU A 219 -17.07 9.66 -10.32
CA LEU A 219 -17.99 9.29 -11.39
C LEU A 219 -18.44 10.51 -12.20
N MET A 220 -18.69 11.65 -11.56
CA MET A 220 -18.94 12.92 -12.24
C MET A 220 -17.73 13.35 -13.09
N TRP A 221 -16.51 13.19 -12.57
CA TRP A 221 -15.30 13.49 -13.32
C TRP A 221 -15.13 12.57 -14.53
N ILE A 222 -15.42 11.27 -14.38
CA ILE A 222 -15.42 10.31 -15.49
C ILE A 222 -16.46 10.71 -16.55
N ASP A 223 -17.66 11.10 -16.14
CA ASP A 223 -18.73 11.52 -17.05
C ASP A 223 -18.33 12.76 -17.85
N GLU A 224 -17.82 13.80 -17.20
CA GLU A 224 -17.29 15.00 -17.85
C GLU A 224 -16.18 14.65 -18.86
N LYS A 225 -15.25 13.76 -18.50
CA LYS A 225 -14.17 13.34 -19.40
C LYS A 225 -14.68 12.46 -20.54
N ALA A 226 -15.69 11.64 -20.32
CA ALA A 226 -16.34 10.85 -21.36
C ALA A 226 -17.08 11.74 -22.36
N GLU A 227 -17.78 12.78 -21.89
CA GLU A 227 -18.39 13.80 -22.75
C GLU A 227 -17.33 14.57 -23.54
N GLU A 228 -16.22 14.96 -22.90
CA GLU A 228 -15.10 15.62 -23.58
C GLU A 228 -14.52 14.73 -24.69
N PHE A 229 -14.32 13.44 -24.39
CA PHE A 229 -13.82 12.46 -25.36
C PHE A 229 -14.81 12.23 -26.51
N SER A 230 -16.11 12.11 -26.20
CA SER A 230 -17.19 12.00 -27.20
C SER A 230 -17.23 13.24 -28.11
N SER A 231 -17.12 14.44 -27.54
CA SER A 231 -17.04 15.70 -28.30
C SER A 231 -15.80 15.74 -29.20
N ARG A 232 -14.64 15.27 -28.72
CA ARG A 232 -13.42 15.14 -29.53
C ARG A 232 -13.60 14.14 -30.68
N ILE A 233 -14.23 13.00 -30.44
CA ILE A 233 -14.57 12.03 -31.50
C ILE A 233 -15.51 12.64 -32.54
N GLN A 234 -16.56 13.34 -32.12
CA GLN A 234 -17.50 13.99 -33.03
C GLN A 234 -16.84 15.10 -33.86
N LYS A 235 -15.93 15.87 -33.26
CA LYS A 235 -15.09 16.85 -33.97
C LYS A 235 -14.19 16.18 -35.00
N LEU A 236 -13.57 15.04 -34.67
CA LEU A 236 -12.76 14.28 -35.62
C LEU A 236 -13.59 13.65 -36.74
N ALA A 237 -14.77 13.11 -36.43
CA ALA A 237 -15.68 12.54 -37.42
C ALA A 237 -16.21 13.62 -38.39
N SER A 238 -16.55 14.81 -37.88
CA SER A 238 -16.95 15.95 -38.71
C SER A 238 -15.78 16.49 -39.54
N HIS A 239 -14.56 16.57 -38.99
CA HIS A 239 -13.35 16.94 -39.75
C HIS A 239 -13.00 15.90 -40.84
N GLY A 240 -13.16 14.61 -40.55
CA GLY A 240 -13.01 13.54 -41.53
C GLY A 240 -14.04 13.65 -42.66
N SER A 241 -15.30 13.95 -42.32
CA SER A 241 -16.37 14.18 -43.29
C SER A 241 -16.15 15.45 -44.12
N THR A 242 -15.59 16.53 -43.55
CA THR A 242 -15.22 17.73 -44.31
C THR A 242 -14.00 17.51 -45.20
N ALA A 243 -13.00 16.76 -44.74
CA ALA A 243 -11.83 16.39 -45.56
C ALA A 243 -12.22 15.47 -46.73
N GLU A 244 -13.12 14.51 -46.49
CA GLU A 244 -13.68 13.64 -47.53
C GLU A 244 -14.55 14.44 -48.52
N ARG A 245 -15.29 15.45 -48.03
CA ARG A 245 -16.08 16.37 -48.87
C ARG A 245 -15.23 17.36 -49.68
N GLU A 246 -14.05 17.75 -49.22
CA GLU A 246 -13.09 18.52 -50.01
C GLU A 246 -12.39 17.66 -51.09
N LEU A 247 -12.12 16.38 -50.79
CA LEU A 247 -11.60 15.41 -51.77
C LEU A 247 -12.65 15.01 -52.82
N THR A 248 -13.94 15.05 -52.49
CA THR A 248 -15.07 14.71 -53.38
C THR A 248 -15.84 15.93 -53.90
N GLY A 249 -15.40 17.14 -53.56
CA GLY A 249 -15.96 18.39 -54.09
C GLY A 249 -15.83 18.43 -55.62
N PRO A 250 -16.81 19.01 -56.35
CA PRO A 250 -16.82 18.93 -57.80
C PRO A 250 -15.55 19.58 -58.35
N LYS A 251 -14.73 18.76 -59.00
CA LYS A 251 -13.72 19.19 -59.97
C LYS A 251 -14.44 19.98 -61.07
N LEU A 252 -14.69 21.26 -60.83
CA LEU A 252 -15.06 22.27 -61.81
C LEU A 252 -13.86 22.46 -62.76
N TRP A 253 -13.64 21.46 -63.60
CA TRP A 253 -13.02 21.63 -64.90
C TRP A 253 -14.18 21.75 -65.87
N LEU A 254 -14.54 22.97 -66.26
CA LEU A 254 -15.00 23.24 -67.61
C LEU A 254 -14.92 24.74 -67.93
N ASN A 255 -14.13 25.02 -68.97
CA ASN A 255 -13.88 26.25 -69.74
C ASN A 255 -12.84 27.23 -69.20
#